data_AF-A0A2T4WZY9-F1
#
_entry.id   AF-A0A2T4WZY9-F1
#
_cell.length_a   1.000
_cell.length_b   1.000
_cell.length_c   1.000
_cell.angle_alpha   90.00
_cell.angle_beta   90.00
_cell.angle_gamma   90.00
#
_symmetry.space_group_name_H-M   'P 1'
#
loop_
_entity.id
_entity.type
_entity.pdbx_description
1 polymer ?
#
loop_
_entity_poly.entity_id
_entity_poly.type
_entity_poly.pdbx_seq_one_letter_code
_entity_poly.pdbx_strand_id
1 'polypeptide(L)'
;MHLKKTLHIVTLLVLISGFKIHAQEKHYFQTDFSIEEFDTRRAKIFDEIGNNAIALIQSAPSVAGFKVFRQSNTFYYLCGLEEGHAYLLLNGKNRSTTIYLPHREEGRERSQGKILSADDADLVKELTGVNQVRPLEYLGNDLVGTGLINGVTPTLYTPFSPVETGNDSRDEILHGHARAMADPWDSQTTREARFKKLLNERFPEFEIRDLSPLLDSMRLIKSPKEIEVIRKATEIAGLAIMEAMRSTKPGVYEYQLDAAAKYVFYQHGSQGDGYPAIIGGGTNAFMGHYFRKTDVLKDGDLVLMDYAPDYHNYTSDVTRIWPVNGTFDKDQTALYEFIIAYRDALFKYIKPGVTSNDVLDNAAADMEKYLVGKTFSKPEYLKAAQNGVKFRGHFQHPVGMAVHDVGRVHRVPLEAGMVFTIDPMIWIPEEQLYIRIEDVAAVTKTGAENLSAFVPSSISDIEKTIKEKGLTEFRPAETLPLKKY
;
A
#
# COMPACT_ATOMS: atom_id res chain seq x y z
N MET A 1 -75.20 -17.10 -40.00
CA MET A 1 -74.84 -16.25 -41.17
C MET A 1 -73.45 -15.68 -40.92
N HIS A 2 -72.41 -16.37 -41.37
CA HIS A 2 -71.68 -16.05 -42.61
C HIS A 2 -71.06 -14.64 -42.60
N LEU A 3 -69.79 -14.54 -42.21
CA LEU A 3 -68.60 -14.54 -43.09
C LEU A 3 -68.45 -13.19 -43.83
N LYS A 4 -67.39 -12.43 -43.49
CA LYS A 4 -66.42 -11.98 -44.50
C LYS A 4 -65.16 -11.44 -43.83
N LYS A 5 -64.06 -12.10 -44.21
CA LYS A 5 -62.67 -11.70 -44.04
C LYS A 5 -62.41 -10.43 -44.84
N THR A 6 -61.65 -9.50 -44.28
CA THR A 6 -60.79 -8.62 -45.06
C THR A 6 -59.42 -8.60 -44.40
N LEU A 7 -58.47 -9.19 -45.12
CA LEU A 7 -57.05 -9.26 -44.85
C LEU A 7 -56.46 -7.84 -44.92
N HIS A 8 -55.80 -7.38 -43.86
CA HIS A 8 -54.82 -6.29 -43.93
C HIS A 8 -53.51 -6.82 -43.36
N ILE A 9 -52.57 -7.05 -44.26
CA ILE A 9 -51.16 -7.28 -43.96
C ILE A 9 -50.64 -5.95 -43.41
N VAL A 10 -50.43 -5.88 -42.09
CA VAL A 10 -49.62 -4.82 -41.50
C VAL A 10 -48.27 -5.43 -41.20
N THR A 11 -47.30 -5.04 -42.02
CA THR A 11 -45.87 -5.23 -41.84
C THR A 11 -45.49 -4.89 -40.39
N LEU A 12 -45.13 -5.90 -39.60
CA LEU A 12 -44.48 -5.69 -38.31
C LEU A 12 -43.05 -5.26 -38.61
N LEU A 13 -42.87 -3.97 -38.88
CA LEU A 13 -41.58 -3.30 -38.79
C LEU A 13 -41.15 -3.43 -37.33
N VAL A 14 -40.25 -4.39 -37.10
CA VAL A 14 -39.49 -4.53 -35.86
C VAL A 14 -38.71 -3.22 -35.70
N LEU A 15 -39.32 -2.26 -34.99
CA LEU A 15 -38.63 -1.15 -34.36
C LEU A 15 -37.69 -1.77 -33.33
N ILE A 16 -36.49 -2.17 -33.76
CA ILE A 16 -35.31 -2.13 -32.90
C ILE A 16 -35.03 -0.63 -32.69
N SER A 17 -35.92 0.04 -31.95
CA SER A 17 -35.63 1.34 -31.38
C SER A 17 -34.51 1.08 -30.39
N GLY A 18 -33.33 1.60 -30.72
CA GLY A 18 -32.09 1.37 -30.01
C GLY A 18 -32.21 1.58 -28.52
N PHE A 19 -32.46 0.49 -27.79
CA PHE A 19 -31.82 0.31 -26.50
C PHE A 19 -30.33 0.26 -26.80
N LYS A 20 -29.70 1.44 -26.88
CA LYS A 20 -28.31 1.58 -26.52
C LYS A 20 -28.25 1.03 -25.11
N ILE A 21 -27.82 -0.22 -24.98
CA ILE A 21 -27.28 -0.73 -23.73
C ILE A 21 -26.23 0.30 -23.39
N HIS A 22 -26.54 1.20 -22.46
CA HIS A 22 -25.55 2.13 -21.95
C HIS A 22 -24.59 1.24 -21.17
N ALA A 23 -23.55 0.76 -21.86
CA ALA A 23 -22.34 0.37 -21.17
C ALA A 23 -21.95 1.53 -20.25
N GLN A 24 -21.30 1.22 -19.15
CA GLN A 24 -20.88 2.20 -18.17
C GLN A 24 -19.82 3.12 -18.82
N GLU A 25 -20.26 4.12 -19.60
CA GLU A 25 -19.44 5.10 -20.31
C GLU A 25 -18.88 6.14 -19.32
N LYS A 26 -18.36 5.67 -18.20
CA LYS A 26 -17.77 6.52 -17.17
C LYS A 26 -16.26 6.32 -17.21
N HIS A 27 -15.53 7.40 -17.45
CA HIS A 27 -14.09 7.42 -17.19
C HIS A 27 -13.88 7.25 -15.67
N TYR A 28 -13.00 6.34 -15.30
CA TYR A 28 -12.61 6.16 -13.92
C TYR A 28 -11.51 7.16 -13.56
N PHE A 29 -11.68 7.86 -12.44
CA PHE A 29 -10.68 8.72 -11.83
C PHE A 29 -10.91 8.70 -10.32
N GLN A 30 -9.84 8.85 -9.56
CA GLN A 30 -9.89 8.87 -8.11
C GLN A 30 -10.79 9.99 -7.57
N THR A 31 -11.31 9.81 -6.36
CA THR A 31 -12.24 10.77 -5.72
C THR A 31 -11.76 11.25 -4.35
N ASP A 32 -10.59 10.80 -3.89
CA ASP A 32 -10.10 11.10 -2.55
C ASP A 32 -9.45 12.47 -2.48
N PHE A 33 -8.67 12.83 -3.50
CA PHE A 33 -7.85 14.03 -3.53
C PHE A 33 -8.45 15.08 -4.46
N SER A 34 -8.48 16.32 -3.99
CA SER A 34 -8.92 17.46 -4.77
C SER A 34 -7.81 17.93 -5.73
N ILE A 35 -8.20 18.73 -6.72
CA ILE A 35 -7.26 19.45 -7.60
C ILE A 35 -6.29 20.31 -6.78
N GLU A 36 -6.81 21.01 -5.76
CA GLU A 36 -6.02 21.88 -4.88
C GLU A 36 -4.91 21.09 -4.14
N GLU A 37 -5.19 19.84 -3.77
CA GLU A 37 -4.19 18.98 -3.13
C GLU A 37 -3.08 18.58 -4.11
N PHE A 38 -3.42 18.23 -5.35
CA PHE A 38 -2.43 17.98 -6.39
C PHE A 38 -1.62 19.25 -6.74
N ASP A 39 -2.28 20.40 -6.84
CA ASP A 39 -1.62 21.69 -7.07
C ASP A 39 -0.66 22.04 -5.94
N THR A 40 -1.04 21.80 -4.68
CA THR A 40 -0.18 22.01 -3.52
C THR A 40 1.07 21.13 -3.58
N ARG A 41 0.92 19.85 -3.97
CA ARG A 41 2.06 18.93 -4.15
C ARG A 41 2.98 19.42 -5.28
N ARG A 42 2.43 19.79 -6.43
CA ARG A 42 3.23 20.30 -7.57
C ARG A 42 3.88 21.65 -7.28
N ALA A 43 3.24 22.52 -6.48
CA ALA A 43 3.80 23.79 -6.04
C ALA A 43 5.11 23.62 -5.27
N LYS A 44 5.18 22.65 -4.35
CA LYS A 44 6.43 22.31 -3.63
C LYS A 44 7.55 21.93 -4.58
N ILE A 45 7.25 21.21 -5.67
CA ILE A 45 8.25 20.89 -6.70
C ILE A 45 8.73 22.16 -7.39
N PHE A 46 7.82 23.05 -7.81
CA PHE A 46 8.21 24.31 -8.44
C PHE A 46 9.09 25.18 -7.53
N ASP A 47 8.78 25.20 -6.24
CA ASP A 47 9.53 26.00 -5.26
C ASP A 47 10.95 25.45 -5.06
N GLU A 48 11.12 24.12 -5.05
CA GLU A 48 12.42 23.46 -4.91
C GLU A 48 13.28 23.58 -6.18
N ILE A 49 12.72 23.30 -7.36
CA ILE A 49 13.51 23.26 -8.61
C ILE A 49 13.85 24.67 -9.13
N GLY A 50 13.10 25.69 -8.72
CA GLY A 50 13.29 27.07 -9.15
C GLY A 50 12.86 27.34 -10.59
N ASN A 51 13.24 28.51 -11.13
CA ASN A 51 12.74 29.02 -12.41
C ASN A 51 13.59 28.66 -13.65
N ASN A 52 14.74 28.00 -13.46
CA ASN A 52 15.59 27.50 -14.54
C ASN A 52 15.74 25.97 -14.48
N ALA A 53 14.63 25.29 -14.23
CA ALA A 53 14.58 23.85 -14.14
C ALA A 53 13.24 23.32 -14.66
N ILE A 54 13.26 22.05 -15.04
CA ILE A 54 12.06 21.27 -15.35
C ILE A 54 12.09 19.98 -14.53
N ALA A 55 10.93 19.42 -14.23
CA ALA A 55 10.80 18.08 -13.66
C ALA A 55 10.00 17.19 -14.60
N LEU A 56 10.51 16.00 -14.92
CA LEU A 56 9.86 15.03 -15.79
C LEU A 56 9.67 13.71 -15.02
N ILE A 57 8.42 13.33 -14.82
CA ILE A 57 8.04 12.14 -14.04
C ILE A 57 7.34 11.15 -14.96
N GLN A 58 7.79 9.90 -14.95
CA GLN A 58 7.12 8.81 -15.68
C GLN A 58 6.02 8.18 -14.82
N SER A 59 4.90 7.81 -15.46
CA SER A 59 3.91 6.90 -14.86
C SER A 59 4.49 5.50 -14.66
N ALA A 60 3.73 4.56 -14.11
CA ALA A 60 3.99 3.14 -14.24
C ALA A 60 3.98 2.70 -15.72
N PRO A 61 4.71 1.65 -16.10
CA PRO A 61 4.56 1.04 -17.42
C PRO A 61 3.15 0.45 -17.57
N SER A 62 2.66 0.31 -18.80
CA SER A 62 1.44 -0.49 -19.01
C SER A 62 1.70 -1.96 -18.64
N VAL A 63 0.62 -2.68 -18.30
CA VAL A 63 0.69 -4.06 -17.86
C VAL A 63 0.63 -5.02 -19.04
N ALA A 64 1.51 -6.03 -19.04
CA ALA A 64 1.42 -7.16 -19.97
C ALA A 64 0.52 -8.26 -19.37
N GLY A 65 -0.42 -8.77 -20.18
CA GLY A 65 -1.35 -9.84 -19.80
C GLY A 65 -2.60 -9.36 -19.07
N PHE A 66 -3.38 -10.30 -18.53
CA PHE A 66 -4.63 -10.03 -17.79
C PHE A 66 -4.35 -9.62 -16.35
N LYS A 67 -3.76 -8.45 -16.17
CA LYS A 67 -3.49 -7.84 -14.86
C LYS A 67 -4.28 -6.54 -14.72
N VAL A 68 -4.71 -6.25 -13.51
CA VAL A 68 -5.25 -4.93 -13.16
C VAL A 68 -4.09 -3.94 -13.12
N PHE A 69 -4.25 -2.79 -13.77
CA PHE A 69 -3.25 -1.73 -13.73
C PHE A 69 -3.25 -1.08 -12.35
N ARG A 70 -2.05 -0.79 -11.82
CA ARG A 70 -1.84 -0.02 -10.60
C ARG A 70 -0.76 1.02 -10.88
N GLN A 71 -1.09 2.28 -10.66
CA GLN A 71 -0.20 3.39 -10.98
C GLN A 71 1.03 3.42 -10.07
N SER A 72 2.10 4.08 -10.52
CA SER A 72 3.23 4.38 -9.64
C SER A 72 2.85 5.36 -8.54
N ASN A 73 3.35 5.13 -7.33
CA ASN A 73 3.02 5.96 -6.18
C ASN A 73 3.35 7.45 -6.44
N THR A 74 4.52 7.74 -6.99
CA THR A 74 4.93 9.12 -7.31
C THR A 74 4.02 9.79 -8.36
N PHE A 75 3.66 9.10 -9.45
CA PHE A 75 2.87 9.72 -10.50
C PHE A 75 1.44 9.96 -10.05
N TYR A 76 0.83 8.96 -9.39
CA TYR A 76 -0.48 9.10 -8.78
C TYR A 76 -0.51 10.21 -7.73
N TYR A 77 0.50 10.29 -6.87
CA TYR A 77 0.61 11.33 -5.86
C TYR A 77 0.55 12.75 -6.45
N LEU A 78 1.09 12.96 -7.66
CA LEU A 78 1.15 14.29 -8.28
C LEU A 78 -0.05 14.66 -9.15
N CYS A 79 -0.89 13.70 -9.55
CA CYS A 79 -2.01 13.99 -10.46
C CYS A 79 -3.24 13.05 -10.39
N GLY A 80 -3.19 11.97 -9.61
CA GLY A 80 -4.32 11.04 -9.41
C GLY A 80 -4.68 10.17 -10.63
N LEU A 81 -3.93 10.27 -11.73
CA LEU A 81 -4.25 9.58 -12.98
C LEU A 81 -3.72 8.15 -12.97
N GLU A 82 -4.59 7.18 -13.26
CA GLU A 82 -4.24 5.76 -13.37
C GLU A 82 -4.15 5.29 -14.84
N GLU A 83 -3.31 5.95 -15.64
CA GLU A 83 -2.98 5.50 -16.99
C GLU A 83 -1.48 5.22 -17.15
N GLY A 84 -1.15 4.14 -17.86
CA GLY A 84 0.22 3.75 -18.15
C GLY A 84 0.81 4.54 -19.32
N HIS A 85 2.13 4.45 -19.50
CA HIS A 85 2.83 5.15 -20.60
C HIS A 85 2.61 6.68 -20.65
N ALA A 86 2.32 7.28 -19.50
CA ALA A 86 2.10 8.71 -19.34
C ALA A 86 3.34 9.40 -18.76
N TYR A 87 3.43 10.71 -18.96
CA TYR A 87 4.49 11.56 -18.43
C TYR A 87 3.92 12.86 -17.90
N LEU A 88 4.46 13.35 -16.77
CA LEU A 88 4.12 14.64 -16.20
C LEU A 88 5.36 15.54 -16.27
N LEU A 89 5.26 16.62 -17.03
CA LEU A 89 6.28 17.66 -17.12
C LEU A 89 5.84 18.87 -16.28
N LEU A 90 6.72 19.32 -15.40
CA LEU A 90 6.61 20.58 -14.67
C LEU A 90 7.69 21.53 -15.19
N ASN A 91 7.30 22.70 -15.67
CA ASN A 91 8.23 23.73 -16.13
C ASN A 91 8.35 24.84 -15.09
N GLY A 92 9.51 24.95 -14.45
CA GLY A 92 9.76 25.90 -13.36
C GLY A 92 9.71 27.37 -13.79
N LYS A 93 10.05 27.67 -15.06
CA LYS A 93 10.11 29.05 -15.56
C LYS A 93 8.75 29.75 -15.55
N ASN A 94 7.72 29.04 -15.96
CA ASN A 94 6.35 29.55 -16.07
C ASN A 94 5.39 28.87 -15.08
N ARG A 95 5.90 27.98 -14.23
CA ARG A 95 5.14 27.14 -13.28
C ARG A 95 3.99 26.38 -13.95
N SER A 96 4.19 25.93 -15.19
CA SER A 96 3.18 25.20 -15.94
C SER A 96 3.37 23.69 -15.86
N THR A 97 2.28 22.95 -15.99
CA THR A 97 2.24 21.48 -15.95
C THR A 97 1.68 20.93 -17.26
N THR A 98 2.22 19.81 -17.73
CA THR A 98 1.76 19.13 -18.94
C THR A 98 1.75 17.62 -18.71
N ILE A 99 0.59 17.00 -18.91
CA ILE A 99 0.47 15.54 -18.96
C ILE A 99 0.54 15.08 -20.41
N TYR A 100 1.37 14.09 -20.68
CA TYR A 100 1.46 13.43 -21.97
C TYR A 100 0.82 12.05 -21.87
N LEU A 101 -0.11 11.74 -22.78
CA LEU A 101 -0.86 10.49 -22.80
C LEU A 101 -0.82 9.83 -24.19
N PRO A 102 -1.00 8.50 -24.26
CA PRO A 102 -1.30 7.83 -25.52
C PRO A 102 -2.61 8.31 -26.14
N HIS A 103 -2.75 8.16 -27.46
CA HIS A 103 -4.02 8.31 -28.16
C HIS A 103 -5.02 7.22 -27.76
N ARG A 104 -6.32 7.47 -27.99
CA ARG A 104 -7.38 6.52 -27.68
C ARG A 104 -7.20 5.22 -28.47
N GLU A 105 -7.18 4.11 -27.74
CA GLU A 105 -7.24 2.77 -28.33
C GLU A 105 -8.67 2.23 -28.27
N GLU A 106 -9.52 2.54 -29.27
CA GLU A 106 -10.93 2.12 -29.26
C GLU A 106 -11.12 0.60 -29.07
N GLY A 107 -10.21 -0.20 -29.62
CA GLY A 107 -10.25 -1.66 -29.46
C GLY A 107 -10.05 -2.10 -28.01
N ARG A 108 -9.15 -1.42 -27.28
CA ARG A 108 -8.93 -1.65 -25.86
C ARG A 108 -10.14 -1.18 -25.06
N GLU A 109 -10.68 0.00 -25.37
CA GLU A 109 -11.87 0.52 -24.66
C GLU A 109 -13.10 -0.38 -24.81
N ARG A 110 -13.34 -0.92 -26.03
CA ARG A 110 -14.43 -1.87 -26.27
C ARG A 110 -14.34 -3.12 -25.40
N SER A 111 -13.14 -3.49 -24.96
CA SER A 111 -12.88 -4.69 -24.18
C SER A 111 -12.77 -4.41 -22.67
N GLN A 112 -12.13 -3.31 -22.29
CA GLN A 112 -11.73 -3.02 -20.91
C GLN A 112 -12.49 -1.88 -20.25
N GLY A 113 -13.34 -1.16 -20.99
CA GLY A 113 -14.03 0.05 -20.51
C GLY A 113 -13.29 1.33 -20.91
N LYS A 114 -13.82 2.49 -20.49
CA LYS A 114 -13.28 3.80 -20.86
C LYS A 114 -11.91 4.05 -20.23
N ILE A 115 -10.97 4.53 -21.03
CA ILE A 115 -9.58 4.80 -20.64
C ILE A 115 -9.29 6.26 -20.97
N LEU A 116 -8.75 7.01 -20.01
CA LEU A 116 -8.38 8.41 -20.24
C LEU A 116 -7.19 8.48 -21.20
N SER A 117 -7.32 9.26 -22.26
CA SER A 117 -6.33 9.40 -23.32
C SER A 117 -5.99 10.86 -23.61
N ALA A 118 -5.02 11.09 -24.50
CA ALA A 118 -4.75 12.43 -25.01
C ALA A 118 -5.96 13.04 -25.74
N ASP A 119 -6.89 12.21 -26.23
CA ASP A 119 -8.11 12.66 -26.91
C ASP A 119 -9.20 13.12 -25.90
N ASP A 120 -8.98 12.89 -24.59
CA ASP A 120 -9.82 13.35 -23.48
C ASP A 120 -9.19 14.56 -22.77
N ALA A 121 -8.38 15.36 -23.47
CA ALA A 121 -7.55 16.42 -22.91
C ALA A 121 -8.29 17.39 -21.97
N ASP A 122 -9.50 17.83 -22.34
CA ASP A 122 -10.29 18.76 -21.52
C ASP A 122 -10.74 18.12 -20.19
N LEU A 123 -11.20 16.86 -20.25
CA LEU A 123 -11.59 16.11 -19.06
C LEU A 123 -10.39 15.84 -18.16
N VAL A 124 -9.23 15.45 -18.71
CA VAL A 124 -8.03 15.21 -17.91
C VAL A 124 -7.56 16.49 -17.23
N LYS A 125 -7.62 17.66 -17.89
CA LYS A 125 -7.34 18.95 -17.23
C LYS A 125 -8.32 19.24 -16.09
N GLU A 126 -9.62 19.01 -16.31
CA GLU A 126 -10.65 19.19 -15.28
C GLU A 126 -10.41 18.29 -14.06
N LEU A 127 -10.03 17.03 -14.26
CA LEU A 127 -9.83 16.06 -13.19
C LEU A 127 -8.53 16.28 -12.40
N THR A 128 -7.45 16.67 -13.08
CA THR A 128 -6.09 16.70 -12.51
C THR A 128 -5.57 18.10 -12.17
N GLY A 129 -6.22 19.14 -12.71
CA GLY A 129 -5.80 20.54 -12.60
C GLY A 129 -4.59 20.93 -13.44
N VAL A 130 -4.07 20.05 -14.30
CA VAL A 130 -2.89 20.40 -15.10
C VAL A 130 -3.22 21.45 -16.17
N ASN A 131 -2.22 22.22 -16.58
CA ASN A 131 -2.45 23.30 -17.54
C ASN A 131 -2.65 22.77 -18.97
N GLN A 132 -1.97 21.68 -19.33
CA GLN A 132 -2.00 21.11 -20.67
C GLN A 132 -2.04 19.58 -20.64
N VAL A 133 -2.70 19.01 -21.63
CA VAL A 133 -2.67 17.57 -21.93
C VAL A 133 -2.35 17.44 -23.41
N ARG A 134 -1.36 16.61 -23.76
CA ARG A 134 -0.88 16.45 -25.13
C ARG A 134 -0.61 14.99 -25.48
N PRO A 135 -0.67 14.61 -26.77
CA PRO A 135 -0.20 13.29 -27.20
C PRO A 135 1.28 13.07 -26.90
N LEU A 136 1.63 11.81 -26.60
CA LEU A 136 2.96 11.42 -26.15
C LEU A 136 4.10 11.83 -27.10
N GLU A 137 3.87 11.79 -28.40
CA GLU A 137 4.82 12.19 -29.43
C GLU A 137 5.28 13.66 -29.35
N TYR A 138 4.52 14.53 -28.67
CA TYR A 138 4.90 15.94 -28.49
C TYR A 138 5.93 16.16 -27.39
N LEU A 139 6.14 15.19 -26.48
CA LEU A 139 7.07 15.33 -25.35
C LEU A 139 8.47 15.77 -25.79
N GLY A 140 9.02 15.15 -26.84
CA GLY A 140 10.36 15.48 -27.33
C GLY A 140 10.47 16.93 -27.82
N ASN A 141 9.48 17.40 -28.59
CA ASN A 141 9.46 18.78 -29.08
C ASN A 141 9.27 19.80 -27.95
N ASP A 142 8.47 19.46 -26.94
CA ASP A 142 8.23 20.34 -25.80
C ASP A 142 9.46 20.44 -24.89
N LEU A 143 10.22 19.34 -24.73
CA LEU A 143 11.54 19.37 -24.06
C LEU A 143 12.52 20.30 -24.78
N VAL A 144 12.55 20.28 -26.11
CA VAL A 144 13.37 21.23 -26.89
C VAL A 144 12.91 22.69 -26.64
N GLY A 145 11.60 22.89 -26.55
CA GLY A 145 10.98 24.20 -26.29
C GLY A 145 11.20 24.77 -24.88
N THR A 146 11.69 23.99 -23.90
CA THR A 146 11.85 24.48 -22.52
C THR A 146 13.03 25.44 -22.32
N GLY A 147 13.88 25.61 -23.33
CA GLY A 147 15.03 26.52 -23.28
C GLY A 147 16.23 26.10 -24.11
N LEU A 148 16.19 24.92 -24.76
CA LEU A 148 17.32 24.40 -25.54
C LEU A 148 17.59 25.20 -26.82
N ILE A 149 16.55 25.76 -27.45
CA ILE A 149 16.71 26.58 -28.67
C ILE A 149 17.03 28.04 -28.32
N ASN A 150 16.19 28.65 -27.48
CA ASN A 150 16.17 30.08 -27.20
C ASN A 150 16.12 30.31 -25.69
N GLY A 151 17.25 30.16 -25.00
CA GLY A 151 17.31 30.39 -23.56
C GLY A 151 18.54 29.84 -22.89
N VAL A 152 18.50 29.84 -21.57
CA VAL A 152 19.42 29.09 -20.73
C VAL A 152 18.87 27.67 -20.63
N THR A 153 19.71 26.66 -20.89
CA THR A 153 19.32 25.27 -20.71
C THR A 153 18.91 25.02 -19.26
N PRO A 154 17.67 24.56 -19.00
CA PRO A 154 17.23 24.28 -17.65
C PRO A 154 17.85 22.97 -17.15
N THR A 155 18.00 22.83 -15.83
CA THR A 155 18.30 21.53 -15.22
C THR A 155 17.07 20.62 -15.31
N LEU A 156 17.23 19.36 -15.70
CA LEU A 156 16.15 18.37 -15.76
C LEU A 156 16.17 17.49 -14.50
N TYR A 157 15.10 17.56 -13.72
CA TYR A 157 14.89 16.70 -12.56
C TYR A 157 14.03 15.49 -12.95
N THR A 158 14.44 14.29 -12.55
CA THR A 158 13.62 13.07 -12.65
C THR A 158 13.93 12.19 -11.44
N PRO A 159 12.97 11.39 -10.94
CA PRO A 159 13.27 10.43 -9.88
C PRO A 159 14.32 9.41 -10.36
N PHE A 160 15.36 9.18 -9.55
CA PHE A 160 16.29 8.06 -9.73
C PHE A 160 15.90 6.84 -8.91
N SER A 161 15.01 7.00 -7.93
CA SER A 161 14.50 5.89 -7.14
C SER A 161 13.56 4.99 -7.94
N PRO A 162 13.55 3.67 -7.66
CA PRO A 162 12.71 2.72 -8.36
C PRO A 162 11.23 3.09 -8.33
N VAL A 163 10.53 2.79 -9.43
CA VAL A 163 9.07 2.86 -9.49
C VAL A 163 8.43 1.89 -8.48
N GLU A 164 7.65 2.43 -7.53
CA GLU A 164 6.85 1.67 -6.57
C GLU A 164 5.40 1.58 -7.06
N THR A 165 4.83 0.37 -7.10
CA THR A 165 3.41 0.09 -7.39
C THR A 165 2.85 -0.88 -6.36
N GLY A 166 1.52 -1.00 -6.21
CA GLY A 166 0.85 -2.07 -5.45
C GLY A 166 1.61 -2.63 -4.24
N ASN A 167 2.09 -3.88 -4.37
CA ASN A 167 2.79 -4.64 -3.32
C ASN A 167 4.29 -4.31 -3.15
N ASP A 168 4.78 -3.26 -3.79
CA ASP A 168 6.19 -2.91 -3.77
C ASP A 168 6.53 -2.05 -2.54
N SER A 169 7.72 -2.29 -1.99
CA SER A 169 8.42 -1.35 -1.12
C SER A 169 9.81 -1.08 -1.68
N ARG A 170 10.29 0.17 -1.56
CA ARG A 170 11.50 0.60 -2.27
C ARG A 170 12.74 -0.19 -1.85
N ASP A 171 12.87 -0.48 -0.57
CA ASP A 171 13.94 -1.31 -0.01
C ASP A 171 13.95 -2.73 -0.59
N GLU A 172 12.79 -3.39 -0.67
CA GLU A 172 12.66 -4.72 -1.28
C GLU A 172 12.94 -4.71 -2.78
N ILE A 173 12.53 -3.66 -3.50
CA ILE A 173 12.92 -3.48 -4.91
C ILE A 173 14.44 -3.37 -5.04
N LEU A 174 15.10 -2.57 -4.20
CA LEU A 174 16.56 -2.40 -4.24
C LEU A 174 17.31 -3.69 -3.90
N HIS A 175 16.84 -4.45 -2.89
CA HIS A 175 17.37 -5.78 -2.61
C HIS A 175 17.12 -6.75 -3.77
N GLY A 176 15.95 -6.66 -4.42
CA GLY A 176 15.63 -7.39 -5.64
C GLY A 176 16.60 -7.09 -6.78
N HIS A 177 16.90 -5.82 -7.03
CA HIS A 177 17.91 -5.40 -8.01
C HIS A 177 19.28 -5.98 -7.70
N ALA A 178 19.73 -5.93 -6.44
CA ALA A 178 21.01 -6.51 -6.03
C ALA A 178 21.07 -8.03 -6.28
N ARG A 179 19.98 -8.75 -5.99
CA ARG A 179 19.86 -10.19 -6.29
C ARG A 179 19.90 -10.47 -7.79
N ALA A 180 19.13 -9.71 -8.59
CA ALA A 180 19.11 -9.86 -10.05
C ALA A 180 20.47 -9.55 -10.68
N MET A 181 21.18 -8.51 -10.21
CA MET A 181 22.53 -8.18 -10.67
C MET A 181 23.56 -9.27 -10.37
N ALA A 182 23.32 -10.13 -9.38
CA ALA A 182 24.17 -11.28 -9.09
C ALA A 182 24.00 -12.43 -10.10
N ASP A 183 22.93 -12.42 -10.90
CA ASP A 183 22.70 -13.37 -12.00
C ASP A 183 22.88 -12.68 -13.37
N PRO A 184 24.01 -12.89 -14.07
CA PRO A 184 24.26 -12.22 -15.34
C PRO A 184 23.31 -12.66 -16.47
N TRP A 185 22.57 -13.76 -16.32
CA TRP A 185 21.66 -14.29 -17.33
C TRP A 185 20.24 -13.72 -17.23
N ASP A 186 19.87 -13.20 -16.06
CA ASP A 186 18.55 -12.61 -15.79
C ASP A 186 18.63 -11.11 -15.45
N SER A 187 19.83 -10.57 -15.19
CA SER A 187 20.00 -9.15 -14.90
C SER A 187 19.58 -8.23 -16.06
N GLN A 188 18.90 -7.13 -15.73
CA GLN A 188 18.56 -6.05 -16.66
C GLN A 188 18.93 -4.69 -16.08
N THR A 189 19.17 -3.71 -16.94
CA THR A 189 19.27 -2.30 -16.50
C THR A 189 17.93 -1.87 -15.91
N THR A 190 17.95 -1.23 -14.73
CA THR A 190 16.72 -0.74 -14.10
C THR A 190 16.00 0.26 -15.00
N ARG A 191 14.69 0.42 -14.78
CA ARG A 191 13.85 1.30 -15.59
C ARG A 191 14.33 2.76 -15.54
N GLU A 192 14.71 3.23 -14.37
CA GLU A 192 15.15 4.59 -14.11
C GLU A 192 16.52 4.85 -14.75
N ALA A 193 17.44 3.87 -14.64
CA ALA A 193 18.74 3.96 -15.30
C ALA A 193 18.59 3.97 -16.83
N ARG A 194 17.68 3.15 -17.37
CA ARG A 194 17.37 3.16 -18.80
C ARG A 194 16.76 4.48 -19.24
N PHE A 195 15.84 5.07 -18.46
CA PHE A 195 15.23 6.36 -18.79
C PHE A 195 16.25 7.49 -18.75
N LYS A 196 17.07 7.56 -17.70
CA LYS A 196 18.19 8.51 -17.60
C LYS A 196 19.16 8.39 -18.78
N LYS A 197 19.49 7.15 -19.18
CA LYS A 197 20.31 6.90 -20.37
C LYS A 197 19.67 7.45 -21.64
N LEU A 198 18.37 7.18 -21.86
CA LEU A 198 17.64 7.70 -23.02
C LEU A 198 17.57 9.23 -23.05
N LEU A 199 17.41 9.88 -21.89
CA LEU A 199 17.44 11.34 -21.80
C LEU A 199 18.81 11.89 -22.19
N ASN A 200 19.89 11.34 -21.64
CA ASN A 200 21.26 11.76 -22.00
C ASN A 200 21.61 11.51 -23.47
N GLU A 201 21.16 10.39 -24.05
CA GLU A 201 21.43 10.05 -25.45
C GLU A 201 20.63 10.92 -26.44
N ARG A 202 19.42 11.35 -26.07
CA ARG A 202 18.53 12.12 -26.95
C ARG A 202 18.64 13.64 -26.76
N PHE A 203 18.96 14.08 -25.54
CA PHE A 203 19.05 15.48 -25.13
C PHE A 203 20.29 15.68 -24.22
N PRO A 204 21.51 15.51 -24.77
CA PRO A 204 22.75 15.61 -23.99
C PRO A 204 22.99 17.00 -23.40
N GLU A 205 22.24 18.01 -23.82
CA GLU A 205 22.32 19.38 -23.32
C GLU A 205 21.83 19.51 -21.87
N PHE A 206 20.92 18.64 -21.41
CA PHE A 206 20.38 18.71 -20.05
C PHE A 206 21.38 18.20 -19.01
N GLU A 207 21.56 18.98 -17.93
CA GLU A 207 22.06 18.42 -16.67
C GLU A 207 20.90 17.68 -15.97
N ILE A 208 21.07 16.38 -15.71
CA ILE A 208 20.03 15.57 -15.05
C ILE A 208 20.31 15.44 -13.56
N ARG A 209 19.34 15.80 -12.72
CA ARG A 209 19.37 15.69 -11.25
C ARG A 209 18.26 14.79 -10.70
N ASP A 210 18.51 14.25 -9.51
CA ASP A 210 17.55 13.38 -8.82
C ASP A 210 16.45 14.20 -8.14
N LEU A 211 15.20 13.82 -8.38
CA LEU A 211 14.03 14.39 -7.72
C LEU A 211 13.58 13.59 -6.49
N SER A 212 14.09 12.37 -6.30
CA SER A 212 13.62 11.44 -5.26
C SER A 212 13.68 12.01 -3.85
N PRO A 213 14.77 12.68 -3.40
CA PRO A 213 14.85 13.19 -2.03
C PRO A 213 13.73 14.19 -1.68
N LEU A 214 13.32 15.01 -2.64
CA LEU A 214 12.19 15.93 -2.47
C LEU A 214 10.86 15.17 -2.39
N LEU A 215 10.64 14.23 -3.31
CA LEU A 215 9.39 13.45 -3.33
C LEU A 215 9.22 12.62 -2.05
N ASP A 216 10.30 12.08 -1.52
CA ASP A 216 10.29 11.30 -0.28
C ASP A 216 9.96 12.18 0.92
N SER A 217 10.51 13.39 1.00
CA SER A 217 10.18 14.32 2.09
C SER A 217 8.73 14.80 2.02
N MET A 218 8.19 14.98 0.81
CA MET A 218 6.79 15.30 0.59
C MET A 218 5.85 14.16 1.02
N ARG A 219 6.16 12.90 0.68
CA ARG A 219 5.39 11.70 1.05
C ARG A 219 5.51 11.33 2.53
N LEU A 220 6.62 11.69 3.19
CA LEU A 220 6.83 11.39 4.61
C LEU A 220 5.78 12.08 5.50
N ILE A 221 5.42 13.33 5.18
CA ILE A 221 4.45 14.13 5.94
C ILE A 221 3.10 14.12 5.24
N LYS A 222 2.17 13.30 5.77
CA LYS A 222 0.85 13.08 5.18
C LYS A 222 -0.06 14.29 5.38
N SER A 223 -0.82 14.65 4.36
CA SER A 223 -1.95 15.58 4.49
C SER A 223 -3.05 14.97 5.37
N PRO A 224 -3.97 15.79 5.93
CA PRO A 224 -5.14 15.26 6.62
C PRO A 224 -5.94 14.27 5.76
N LYS A 225 -6.04 14.51 4.45
CA LYS A 225 -6.77 13.63 3.54
C LYS A 225 -6.06 12.30 3.32
N GLU A 226 -4.74 12.32 3.21
CA GLU A 226 -3.93 11.09 3.15
C GLU A 226 -4.10 10.24 4.41
N ILE A 227 -4.11 10.86 5.59
CA ILE A 227 -4.35 10.15 6.86
C ILE A 227 -5.76 9.53 6.89
N GLU A 228 -6.78 10.19 6.32
CA GLU A 228 -8.11 9.60 6.18
C GLU A 228 -8.11 8.35 5.29
N VAL A 229 -7.40 8.37 4.17
CA VAL A 229 -7.31 7.20 3.27
C VAL A 229 -6.54 6.06 3.95
N ILE A 230 -5.40 6.35 4.60
CA ILE A 230 -4.64 5.36 5.36
C ILE A 230 -5.50 4.77 6.48
N ARG A 231 -6.27 5.60 7.19
CA ARG A 231 -7.21 5.13 8.21
C ARG A 231 -8.24 4.17 7.63
N LYS A 232 -8.76 4.42 6.43
CA LYS A 232 -9.66 3.47 5.76
C LYS A 232 -8.95 2.17 5.40
N ALA A 233 -7.71 2.23 4.92
CA ALA A 233 -6.91 1.02 4.73
C ALA A 233 -6.70 0.25 6.06
N THR A 234 -6.43 0.94 7.17
CA THR A 234 -6.29 0.35 8.51
C THR A 234 -7.60 -0.24 9.02
N GLU A 235 -8.73 0.44 8.81
CA GLU A 235 -10.07 -0.06 9.16
C GLU A 235 -10.34 -1.40 8.45
N ILE A 236 -10.07 -1.46 7.14
CA ILE A 236 -10.25 -2.67 6.33
C ILE A 236 -9.27 -3.78 6.78
N ALA A 237 -8.00 -3.46 7.03
CA ALA A 237 -7.01 -4.41 7.57
C ALA A 237 -7.49 -5.03 8.89
N GLY A 238 -7.94 -4.20 9.82
CA GLY A 238 -8.47 -4.63 11.10
C GLY A 238 -9.71 -5.51 10.99
N LEU A 239 -10.66 -5.13 10.12
CA LEU A 239 -11.84 -5.95 9.84
C LEU A 239 -11.46 -7.32 9.27
N ALA A 240 -10.46 -7.38 8.40
CA ALA A 240 -9.98 -8.61 7.79
C ALA A 240 -9.28 -9.53 8.80
N ILE A 241 -8.45 -8.98 9.69
CA ILE A 241 -7.83 -9.72 10.79
C ILE A 241 -8.88 -10.24 11.77
N MET A 242 -9.89 -9.44 12.12
CA MET A 242 -11.00 -9.90 12.95
C MET A 242 -11.76 -11.05 12.27
N GLU A 243 -11.98 -10.98 10.95
CA GLU A 243 -12.62 -12.08 10.23
C GLU A 243 -11.75 -13.35 10.18
N ALA A 244 -10.43 -13.20 10.07
CA ALA A 244 -9.51 -14.32 10.20
C ALA A 244 -9.57 -14.94 11.62
N MET A 245 -9.64 -14.11 12.69
CA MET A 245 -9.85 -14.60 14.06
C MET A 245 -11.12 -15.43 14.19
N ARG A 246 -12.27 -14.94 13.70
CA ARG A 246 -13.55 -15.67 13.66
C ARG A 246 -13.49 -16.96 12.86
N SER A 247 -12.64 -16.98 11.83
CA SER A 247 -12.48 -18.11 10.92
C SER A 247 -11.43 -19.12 11.41
N THR A 248 -10.83 -18.90 12.57
CA THR A 248 -9.77 -19.75 13.13
C THR A 248 -10.35 -20.87 13.98
N LYS A 249 -9.90 -22.11 13.71
CA LYS A 249 -10.07 -23.28 14.59
C LYS A 249 -9.03 -24.34 14.26
N PRO A 250 -8.74 -25.30 15.16
CA PRO A 250 -7.90 -26.44 14.81
C PRO A 250 -8.40 -27.16 13.56
N GLY A 251 -7.49 -27.48 12.65
CA GLY A 251 -7.79 -28.14 11.37
C GLY A 251 -8.02 -27.19 10.18
N VAL A 252 -8.16 -25.89 10.41
CA VAL A 252 -8.18 -24.88 9.33
C VAL A 252 -6.75 -24.67 8.81
N TYR A 253 -6.61 -24.41 7.52
CA TYR A 253 -5.33 -24.08 6.91
C TYR A 253 -5.01 -22.58 6.97
N GLU A 254 -3.73 -22.23 7.05
CA GLU A 254 -3.27 -20.84 7.03
C GLU A 254 -3.83 -20.04 5.82
N TYR A 255 -3.84 -20.61 4.60
CA TYR A 255 -4.41 -19.97 3.41
C TYR A 255 -5.93 -19.76 3.48
N GLN A 256 -6.66 -20.50 4.33
CA GLN A 256 -8.10 -20.28 4.49
C GLN A 256 -8.37 -19.01 5.28
N LEU A 257 -7.46 -18.62 6.18
CA LEU A 257 -7.51 -17.31 6.84
C LEU A 257 -7.18 -16.18 5.86
N ASP A 258 -6.20 -16.38 4.96
CA ASP A 258 -5.91 -15.45 3.84
C ASP A 258 -7.17 -15.23 2.99
N ALA A 259 -7.86 -16.30 2.60
CA ALA A 259 -9.11 -16.21 1.84
C ALA A 259 -10.21 -15.43 2.58
N ALA A 260 -10.36 -15.64 3.89
CA ALA A 260 -11.33 -14.93 4.72
C ALA A 260 -11.02 -13.43 4.80
N ALA A 261 -9.75 -13.07 5.01
CA ALA A 261 -9.30 -11.69 5.04
C ALA A 261 -9.46 -10.99 3.68
N LYS A 262 -9.08 -11.65 2.58
CA LYS A 262 -9.26 -11.14 1.22
C LYS A 262 -10.72 -10.87 0.87
N TYR A 263 -11.64 -11.72 1.32
CA TYR A 263 -13.07 -11.46 1.16
C TYR A 263 -13.45 -10.10 1.75
N VAL A 264 -12.96 -9.77 2.95
CA VAL A 264 -13.20 -8.46 3.58
C VAL A 264 -12.60 -7.34 2.74
N PHE A 265 -11.36 -7.49 2.25
CA PHE A 265 -10.71 -6.48 1.39
C PHE A 265 -11.57 -6.13 0.18
N TYR A 266 -12.01 -7.14 -0.57
CA TYR A 266 -12.83 -6.92 -1.77
C TYR A 266 -14.22 -6.36 -1.44
N GLN A 267 -14.82 -6.77 -0.32
CA GLN A 267 -16.12 -6.23 0.12
C GLN A 267 -16.06 -4.74 0.47
N HIS A 268 -14.89 -4.24 0.83
CA HIS A 268 -14.66 -2.83 1.16
C HIS A 268 -13.95 -2.05 0.03
N GLY A 269 -13.88 -2.59 -1.19
CA GLY A 269 -13.42 -1.87 -2.38
C GLY A 269 -11.90 -1.76 -2.51
N SER A 270 -11.13 -2.59 -1.80
CA SER A 270 -9.68 -2.67 -1.99
C SER A 270 -9.29 -3.16 -3.40
N GLN A 271 -8.15 -2.68 -3.89
CA GLN A 271 -7.50 -3.10 -5.14
C GLN A 271 -6.78 -4.45 -5.00
N GLY A 272 -6.78 -5.05 -3.81
CA GLY A 272 -6.13 -6.31 -3.49
C GLY A 272 -5.20 -6.17 -2.28
N ASP A 273 -4.15 -6.97 -2.29
CA ASP A 273 -3.16 -6.98 -1.23
C ASP A 273 -2.30 -5.70 -1.29
N GLY A 274 -1.94 -5.13 -0.13
CA GLY A 274 -0.87 -4.13 -0.04
C GLY A 274 0.51 -4.78 0.14
N TYR A 275 0.51 -6.02 0.64
CA TYR A 275 1.64 -6.96 0.64
C TYR A 275 1.09 -8.38 0.85
N PRO A 276 1.83 -9.45 0.49
CA PRO A 276 1.33 -10.81 0.67
C PRO A 276 1.10 -11.12 2.15
N ALA A 277 -0.09 -11.64 2.49
CA ALA A 277 -0.42 -12.04 3.86
C ALA A 277 0.64 -12.98 4.45
N ILE A 278 1.15 -12.61 5.61
CA ILE A 278 1.99 -13.44 6.48
C ILE A 278 1.05 -14.10 7.47
N ILE A 279 0.89 -15.41 7.36
CA ILE A 279 0.00 -16.19 8.24
C ILE A 279 0.76 -17.42 8.70
N GLY A 280 1.34 -17.36 9.89
CA GLY A 280 2.16 -18.43 10.45
C GLY A 280 1.54 -19.04 11.69
N GLY A 281 1.13 -20.31 11.63
CA GLY A 281 0.71 -21.11 12.77
C GLY A 281 1.89 -21.85 13.43
N GLY A 282 1.93 -21.88 14.76
CA GLY A 282 2.96 -22.59 15.52
C GLY A 282 4.37 -22.10 15.17
N THR A 283 5.25 -23.02 14.79
CA THR A 283 6.65 -22.72 14.43
C THR A 283 6.78 -21.88 13.16
N ASN A 284 5.74 -21.79 12.33
CA ASN A 284 5.76 -20.93 11.13
C ASN A 284 5.77 -19.44 11.50
N ALA A 285 5.20 -19.08 12.65
CA ALA A 285 5.23 -17.70 13.15
C ALA A 285 6.66 -17.18 13.34
N PHE A 286 7.65 -18.06 13.55
CA PHE A 286 9.05 -17.68 13.77
C PHE A 286 9.66 -16.85 12.63
N MET A 287 9.17 -17.05 11.41
CA MET A 287 9.67 -16.43 10.19
C MET A 287 8.93 -15.11 9.93
N GLY A 288 9.64 -13.98 10.06
CA GLY A 288 9.05 -12.64 9.93
C GLY A 288 8.33 -12.35 8.60
N HIS A 289 8.69 -13.05 7.51
CA HIS A 289 8.08 -12.92 6.18
C HIS A 289 7.64 -14.29 5.62
N TYR A 290 6.84 -15.06 6.38
CA TYR A 290 6.33 -16.37 5.97
C TYR A 290 5.12 -16.26 5.02
N PHE A 291 5.38 -16.41 3.72
CA PHE A 291 4.33 -16.28 2.69
C PHE A 291 3.73 -17.59 2.19
N ARG A 292 4.26 -18.75 2.61
CA ARG A 292 3.85 -20.07 2.08
C ARG A 292 2.42 -20.43 2.49
N LYS A 293 2.07 -20.20 3.77
CA LYS A 293 0.72 -20.33 4.34
C LYS A 293 -0.04 -21.61 3.92
N THR A 294 0.64 -22.76 3.84
CA THR A 294 0.04 -24.03 3.41
C THR A 294 -0.22 -25.03 4.54
N ASP A 295 0.14 -24.69 5.77
CA ASP A 295 0.08 -25.64 6.87
C ASP A 295 -1.28 -25.61 7.58
N VAL A 296 -1.60 -26.73 8.24
CA VAL A 296 -2.80 -26.87 9.06
C VAL A 296 -2.54 -26.28 10.43
N LEU A 297 -3.43 -25.40 10.89
CA LEU A 297 -3.41 -24.84 12.23
C LEU A 297 -3.79 -25.91 13.26
N LYS A 298 -2.97 -26.07 14.30
CA LYS A 298 -3.13 -27.13 15.30
C LYS A 298 -3.67 -26.58 16.61
N ASP A 299 -4.34 -27.45 17.36
CA ASP A 299 -4.76 -27.16 18.72
C ASP A 299 -3.55 -26.85 19.61
N GLY A 300 -3.69 -25.83 20.47
CA GLY A 300 -2.63 -25.34 21.35
C GLY A 300 -1.63 -24.36 20.72
N ASP A 301 -1.54 -24.27 19.40
CA ASP A 301 -0.63 -23.32 18.73
C ASP A 301 -1.17 -21.88 18.78
N LEU A 302 -0.27 -20.90 18.69
CA LEU A 302 -0.60 -19.54 18.28
C LEU A 302 -0.56 -19.42 16.75
N VAL A 303 -1.35 -18.51 16.19
CA VAL A 303 -1.26 -18.08 14.79
C VAL A 303 -1.05 -16.58 14.75
N LEU A 304 -0.04 -16.16 13.99
CA LEU A 304 0.25 -14.75 13.70
C LEU A 304 -0.28 -14.42 12.31
N MET A 305 -0.97 -13.29 12.20
CA MET A 305 -1.34 -12.69 10.94
C MET A 305 -0.90 -11.24 10.87
N ASP A 306 -0.18 -10.93 9.80
CA ASP A 306 0.30 -9.60 9.45
C ASP A 306 -0.12 -9.34 8.00
N TYR A 307 -1.02 -8.36 7.84
CA TYR A 307 -1.67 -8.11 6.56
C TYR A 307 -2.45 -6.79 6.46
N ALA A 308 -2.37 -6.13 5.30
CA ALA A 308 -3.17 -4.95 4.98
C ALA A 308 -3.52 -4.84 3.47
N PRO A 309 -4.58 -4.09 3.10
CA PRO A 309 -5.02 -3.93 1.72
C PRO A 309 -4.28 -2.80 0.98
N ASP A 310 -4.20 -2.90 -0.34
CA ASP A 310 -4.03 -1.72 -1.21
C ASP A 310 -5.40 -1.08 -1.40
N TYR A 311 -5.59 0.11 -0.86
CA TYR A 311 -6.84 0.85 -0.88
C TYR A 311 -6.61 2.27 -1.41
N HIS A 312 -7.13 2.53 -2.62
CA HIS A 312 -7.03 3.82 -3.30
C HIS A 312 -5.59 4.34 -3.39
N ASN A 313 -4.68 3.41 -3.68
CA ASN A 313 -3.24 3.61 -3.79
C ASN A 313 -2.49 3.87 -2.46
N TYR A 314 -3.12 3.66 -1.31
CA TYR A 314 -2.52 3.68 0.02
C TYR A 314 -2.73 2.34 0.72
N THR A 315 -1.85 1.99 1.64
CA THR A 315 -1.93 0.78 2.46
C THR A 315 -1.83 1.12 3.94
N SER A 316 -1.99 0.08 4.75
CA SER A 316 -1.69 0.08 6.18
C SER A 316 -0.71 -1.07 6.48
N ASP A 317 -0.54 -1.38 7.77
CA ASP A 317 0.24 -2.53 8.23
C ASP A 317 -0.20 -2.87 9.66
N VAL A 318 -0.79 -4.05 9.86
CA VAL A 318 -1.40 -4.44 11.14
C VAL A 318 -1.10 -5.91 11.38
N THR A 319 -0.52 -6.19 12.55
CA THR A 319 -0.24 -7.56 13.01
C THR A 319 -1.05 -7.88 14.27
N ARG A 320 -1.64 -9.07 14.31
CA ARG A 320 -2.14 -9.70 15.54
C ARG A 320 -1.69 -11.15 15.63
N ILE A 321 -1.58 -11.65 16.85
CA ILE A 321 -1.29 -13.05 17.16
C ILE A 321 -2.32 -13.57 18.17
N TRP A 322 -2.84 -14.78 17.95
CA TRP A 322 -3.92 -15.36 18.76
C TRP A 322 -3.88 -16.89 18.83
N PRO A 323 -4.49 -17.53 19.84
CA PRO A 323 -4.53 -18.99 19.97
C PRO A 323 -5.47 -19.63 18.96
N VAL A 324 -5.01 -20.67 18.28
CA VAL A 324 -5.79 -21.39 17.26
C VAL A 324 -7.05 -22.03 17.84
N ASN A 325 -7.02 -22.44 19.11
CA ASN A 325 -8.16 -23.04 19.80
C ASN A 325 -9.04 -22.02 20.55
N GLY A 326 -8.73 -20.72 20.42
CA GLY A 326 -9.54 -19.64 20.96
C GLY A 326 -9.37 -19.37 22.45
N THR A 327 -8.34 -19.93 23.12
CA THR A 327 -8.02 -19.59 24.51
C THR A 327 -6.51 -19.54 24.72
N PHE A 328 -6.01 -18.46 25.33
CA PHE A 328 -4.58 -18.36 25.63
C PHE A 328 -4.26 -19.28 26.81
N ASP A 329 -3.20 -20.08 26.69
CA ASP A 329 -2.69 -20.79 27.86
C ASP A 329 -1.91 -19.85 28.80
N LYS A 330 -1.42 -20.39 29.92
CA LYS A 330 -0.69 -19.61 30.93
C LYS A 330 0.59 -18.97 30.38
N ASP A 331 1.32 -19.68 29.53
CA ASP A 331 2.61 -19.25 28.99
C ASP A 331 2.41 -18.21 27.90
N GLN A 332 1.47 -18.48 27.00
CA GLN A 332 1.03 -17.56 25.95
C GLN A 332 0.49 -16.26 26.55
N THR A 333 -0.31 -16.35 27.62
CA THR A 333 -0.82 -15.17 28.37
C THR A 333 0.33 -14.31 28.89
N ALA A 334 1.29 -14.90 29.60
CA ALA A 334 2.39 -14.14 30.21
C ALA A 334 3.27 -13.43 29.17
N LEU A 335 3.55 -14.10 28.05
CA LEU A 335 4.32 -13.52 26.96
C LEU A 335 3.54 -12.45 26.19
N TYR A 336 2.25 -12.68 25.93
CA TYR A 336 1.38 -11.74 25.23
C TYR A 336 1.16 -10.46 26.05
N GLU A 337 0.91 -10.57 27.36
CA GLU A 337 0.77 -9.41 28.25
C GLU A 337 2.03 -8.53 28.27
N PHE A 338 3.23 -9.14 28.20
CA PHE A 338 4.48 -8.38 28.06
C PHE A 338 4.50 -7.56 26.77
N ILE A 339 4.10 -8.16 25.64
CA ILE A 339 4.04 -7.47 24.35
C ILE A 339 3.02 -6.33 24.35
N ILE A 340 1.82 -6.54 24.92
CA ILE A 340 0.81 -5.48 25.08
C ILE A 340 1.34 -4.33 25.94
N ALA A 341 1.95 -4.65 27.09
CA ALA A 341 2.51 -3.64 27.97
C ALA A 341 3.62 -2.81 27.27
N TYR A 342 4.43 -3.45 26.43
CA TYR A 342 5.47 -2.76 25.68
C TYR A 342 4.87 -1.86 24.58
N ARG A 343 3.86 -2.32 23.85
CA ARG A 343 3.11 -1.49 22.89
C ARG A 343 2.59 -0.22 23.55
N ASP A 344 1.94 -0.35 24.71
CA ASP A 344 1.39 0.78 25.45
C ASP A 344 2.49 1.74 25.92
N ALA A 345 3.62 1.19 26.39
CA ALA A 345 4.79 1.98 26.79
C ALA A 345 5.41 2.77 25.63
N LEU A 346 5.47 2.19 24.43
CA LEU A 346 5.97 2.87 23.22
C LEU A 346 5.05 4.04 22.85
N PHE A 347 3.74 3.80 22.72
CA PHE A 347 2.76 4.83 22.32
C PHE A 347 2.72 6.03 23.28
N LYS A 348 2.96 5.81 24.58
CA LYS A 348 3.01 6.87 25.61
C LYS A 348 4.01 8.00 25.28
N TYR A 349 5.10 7.69 24.58
CA TYR A 349 6.19 8.65 24.34
C TYR A 349 6.19 9.24 22.94
N ILE A 350 5.33 8.77 22.03
CA ILE A 350 5.29 9.27 20.64
C ILE A 350 4.60 10.64 20.61
N LYS A 351 5.35 11.66 20.18
CA LYS A 351 4.87 13.03 19.99
C LYS A 351 5.83 13.83 19.10
N PRO A 352 5.44 15.01 18.61
CA PRO A 352 6.36 15.88 17.89
C PRO A 352 7.63 16.23 18.70
N GLY A 353 8.77 16.28 18.01
CA GLY A 353 10.06 16.73 18.54
C GLY A 353 10.91 15.67 19.26
N VAL A 354 10.35 14.52 19.64
CA VAL A 354 11.16 13.39 20.14
C VAL A 354 11.67 12.54 18.98
N THR A 355 12.75 11.79 19.19
CA THR A 355 13.25 10.81 18.21
C THR A 355 12.77 9.39 18.54
N SER A 356 12.89 8.47 17.57
CA SER A 356 12.65 7.04 17.82
C SER A 356 13.47 6.49 19.00
N ASN A 357 14.70 6.98 19.19
CA ASN A 357 15.56 6.54 20.30
C ASN A 357 15.01 7.00 21.65
N ASP A 358 14.54 8.25 21.73
CA ASP A 358 13.91 8.76 22.97
C ASP A 358 12.66 7.93 23.33
N VAL A 359 11.85 7.56 22.33
CA VAL A 359 10.67 6.69 22.54
C VAL A 359 11.10 5.32 23.06
N LEU A 360 12.06 4.69 22.38
CA LEU A 360 12.56 3.35 22.71
C LEU A 360 13.24 3.29 24.09
N ASP A 361 14.03 4.30 24.46
CA ASP A 361 14.73 4.37 25.74
C ASP A 361 13.76 4.57 26.91
N ASN A 362 12.80 5.50 26.77
CA ASN A 362 11.80 5.72 27.81
C ASN A 362 10.85 4.51 27.97
N ALA A 363 10.43 3.90 26.86
CA ALA A 363 9.62 2.68 26.90
C ALA A 363 10.38 1.50 27.51
N ALA A 364 11.66 1.33 27.18
CA ALA A 364 12.50 0.30 27.79
C ALA A 364 12.62 0.50 29.30
N ALA A 365 12.81 1.73 29.79
CA ALA A 365 12.87 2.02 31.22
C ALA A 365 11.55 1.72 31.96
N ASP A 366 10.40 1.91 31.31
CA ASP A 366 9.10 1.49 31.86
C ASP A 366 8.98 -0.04 31.87
N MET A 367 9.48 -0.72 30.82
CA MET A 367 9.44 -2.18 30.74
C MET A 367 10.43 -2.88 31.70
N GLU A 368 11.57 -2.27 32.01
CA GLU A 368 12.47 -2.76 33.07
C GLU A 368 11.75 -2.81 34.42
N LYS A 369 10.96 -1.78 34.74
CA LYS A 369 10.12 -1.76 35.95
C LYS A 369 8.99 -2.78 35.89
N TYR A 370 8.34 -2.92 34.72
CA TYR A 370 7.29 -3.91 34.50
C TYR A 370 7.77 -5.34 34.81
N LEU A 371 9.02 -5.67 34.45
CA LEU A 371 9.59 -7.00 34.66
C LEU A 371 9.96 -7.29 36.13
N VAL A 372 10.05 -6.29 37.00
CA VAL A 372 10.38 -6.50 38.42
C VAL A 372 9.27 -7.32 39.09
N GLY A 373 9.62 -8.50 39.61
CA GLY A 373 8.69 -9.39 40.29
C GLY A 373 7.77 -10.19 39.36
N LYS A 374 7.87 -10.03 38.03
CA LYS A 374 7.18 -10.90 37.07
C LYS A 374 7.84 -12.28 37.07
N THR A 375 7.00 -13.31 36.99
CA THR A 375 7.45 -14.70 36.90
C THR A 375 7.02 -15.28 35.56
N PHE A 376 7.93 -16.00 34.92
CA PHE A 376 7.65 -16.80 33.73
C PHE A 376 7.85 -18.27 34.10
N SER A 377 7.08 -19.16 33.48
CA SER A 377 7.15 -20.60 33.71
C SER A 377 8.47 -21.22 33.27
N LYS A 378 9.12 -20.65 32.25
CA LYS A 378 10.40 -21.11 31.69
C LYS A 378 11.45 -20.00 31.69
N PRO A 379 12.74 -20.31 31.93
CA PRO A 379 13.85 -19.34 31.88
C PRO A 379 13.98 -18.62 30.53
N GLU A 380 13.77 -19.32 29.42
CA GLU A 380 13.85 -18.82 28.05
C GLU A 380 12.83 -17.71 27.76
N TYR A 381 11.65 -17.76 28.38
CA TYR A 381 10.62 -16.72 28.25
C TYR A 381 11.02 -15.42 28.94
N LEU A 382 11.57 -15.51 30.16
CA LEU A 382 12.12 -14.34 30.85
C LEU A 382 13.27 -13.73 30.04
N LYS A 383 14.16 -14.58 29.51
CA LYS A 383 15.27 -14.15 28.65
C LYS A 383 14.76 -13.47 27.38
N ALA A 384 13.71 -14.00 26.74
CA ALA A 384 13.07 -13.39 25.57
C ALA A 384 12.50 -12.00 25.89
N ALA A 385 11.78 -11.86 27.01
CA ALA A 385 11.27 -10.56 27.46
C ALA A 385 12.41 -9.55 27.75
N GLN A 386 13.46 -9.98 28.45
CA GLN A 386 14.65 -9.15 28.72
C GLN A 386 15.39 -8.73 27.44
N ASN A 387 15.49 -9.63 26.46
CA ASN A 387 16.05 -9.30 25.15
C ASN A 387 15.14 -8.35 24.38
N GLY A 388 13.83 -8.53 24.48
CA GLY A 388 12.82 -7.61 23.96
C GLY A 388 13.07 -6.18 24.44
N VAL A 389 13.25 -5.95 25.74
CA VAL A 389 13.53 -4.61 26.30
C VAL A 389 14.77 -3.94 25.66
N LYS A 390 15.79 -4.72 25.30
CA LYS A 390 17.02 -4.22 24.67
C LYS A 390 16.90 -4.05 23.16
N PHE A 391 15.93 -4.73 22.55
CA PHE A 391 15.73 -4.68 21.11
C PHE A 391 15.26 -3.28 20.68
N ARG A 392 15.77 -2.82 19.54
CA ARG A 392 15.51 -1.47 19.02
C ARG A 392 14.55 -1.48 17.84
N GLY A 393 14.29 -2.64 17.24
CA GLY A 393 13.34 -2.81 16.14
C GLY A 393 11.92 -3.04 16.62
N HIS A 394 11.43 -2.26 17.59
CA HIS A 394 9.97 -2.18 17.89
C HIS A 394 9.33 -0.92 17.30
N PHE A 395 10.17 -0.04 16.77
CA PHE A 395 9.82 1.18 16.09
C PHE A 395 10.29 0.97 14.66
N GLN A 396 9.41 1.08 13.67
CA GLN A 396 9.71 0.57 12.33
C GLN A 396 9.62 1.65 11.27
N HIS A 397 8.97 1.34 10.16
CA HIS A 397 9.01 2.07 8.92
C HIS A 397 7.80 3.00 8.79
N PRO A 398 7.93 4.05 7.96
CA PRO A 398 6.77 4.81 7.51
C PRO A 398 5.77 3.90 6.80
N VAL A 399 4.49 4.27 6.86
CA VAL A 399 3.40 3.64 6.12
C VAL A 399 2.63 4.71 5.34
N GLY A 400 2.20 4.39 4.13
CA GLY A 400 1.48 5.32 3.27
C GLY A 400 1.12 4.68 1.94
N MET A 401 1.75 5.12 0.85
CA MET A 401 1.48 4.56 -0.47
C MET A 401 2.16 3.20 -0.74
N ALA A 402 3.07 2.80 0.15
CA ALA A 402 3.70 1.49 0.23
C ALA A 402 3.70 1.03 1.69
N VAL A 403 3.88 -0.28 1.93
CA VAL A 403 3.93 -0.83 3.31
C VAL A 403 5.18 -0.32 4.03
N HIS A 404 6.37 -0.47 3.44
CA HIS A 404 7.54 0.31 3.84
C HIS A 404 7.59 1.58 2.97
N ASP A 405 6.81 2.58 3.39
CA ASP A 405 6.76 3.86 2.70
C ASP A 405 8.07 4.64 2.86
N VAL A 406 8.26 5.60 1.97
CA VAL A 406 9.50 6.36 1.87
C VAL A 406 9.69 7.35 3.03
N GLY A 407 10.93 7.78 3.19
CA GLY A 407 11.33 8.71 4.25
C GLY A 407 11.98 8.01 5.43
N ARG A 408 12.20 8.76 6.51
CA ARG A 408 12.86 8.24 7.72
C ARG A 408 12.07 8.65 8.93
N VAL A 409 11.85 7.70 9.84
CA VAL A 409 11.27 7.95 11.17
C VAL A 409 12.26 7.58 12.29
N HIS A 410 13.34 6.89 11.94
CA HIS A 410 14.43 6.58 12.87
C HIS A 410 15.41 7.73 13.03
N ARG A 411 15.76 8.04 14.30
CA ARG A 411 16.79 9.02 14.68
C ARG A 411 16.57 10.43 14.11
N VAL A 412 15.34 10.75 13.72
CA VAL A 412 14.90 12.09 13.33
C VAL A 412 13.84 12.57 14.32
N PRO A 413 13.73 13.88 14.58
CA PRO A 413 12.59 14.41 15.33
C PRO A 413 11.29 14.07 14.61
N LEU A 414 10.33 13.50 15.33
CA LEU A 414 9.02 13.20 14.79
C LEU A 414 8.25 14.50 14.53
N GLU A 415 7.47 14.52 13.46
CA GLU A 415 6.65 15.67 13.06
C GLU A 415 5.19 15.24 12.88
N ALA A 416 4.27 16.17 13.13
CA ALA A 416 2.85 15.92 12.90
C ALA A 416 2.61 15.58 11.42
N GLY A 417 1.82 14.53 11.16
CA GLY A 417 1.59 14.00 9.82
C GLY A 417 2.51 12.83 9.45
N MET A 418 3.53 12.49 10.25
CA MET A 418 4.23 11.21 10.08
C MET A 418 3.31 10.05 10.48
N VAL A 419 3.28 9.01 9.65
CA VAL A 419 2.55 7.76 9.89
C VAL A 419 3.51 6.58 9.75
N PHE A 420 3.58 5.70 10.75
CA PHE A 420 4.52 4.57 10.83
C PHE A 420 4.01 3.46 11.75
N THR A 421 4.66 2.29 11.68
CA THR A 421 4.35 1.13 12.52
C THR A 421 5.11 1.10 13.84
N ILE A 422 4.44 0.55 14.85
CA ILE A 422 4.99 0.19 16.16
C ILE A 422 4.67 -1.28 16.40
N ASP A 423 5.70 -2.12 16.43
CA ASP A 423 5.57 -3.58 16.34
C ASP A 423 6.35 -4.34 17.44
N PRO A 424 6.03 -4.13 18.73
CA PRO A 424 6.76 -4.78 19.79
C PRO A 424 6.77 -6.30 19.64
N MET A 425 7.97 -6.86 19.75
CA MET A 425 8.20 -8.24 19.37
C MET A 425 9.27 -8.98 20.19
N ILE A 426 9.10 -10.28 20.34
CA ILE A 426 10.09 -11.17 20.99
C ILE A 426 10.19 -12.51 20.26
N TRP A 427 11.40 -13.07 20.27
CA TRP A 427 11.67 -14.42 19.78
C TRP A 427 12.05 -15.33 20.93
N ILE A 428 11.57 -16.57 20.86
CA ILE A 428 11.95 -17.69 21.72
C ILE A 428 12.55 -18.77 20.78
N PRO A 429 13.84 -18.68 20.44
CA PRO A 429 14.48 -19.60 19.49
C PRO A 429 14.38 -21.07 19.90
N GLU A 430 14.39 -21.34 21.19
CA GLU A 430 14.31 -22.69 21.77
C GLU A 430 13.01 -23.42 21.38
N GLU A 431 11.94 -22.68 21.07
CA GLU A 431 10.63 -23.22 20.69
C GLU A 431 10.20 -22.82 19.27
N GLN A 432 11.06 -22.08 18.55
CA GLN A 432 10.70 -21.41 17.31
C GLN A 432 9.40 -20.62 17.43
N LEU A 433 9.24 -19.90 18.55
CA LEU A 433 8.08 -19.05 18.78
C LEU A 433 8.45 -17.58 18.56
N TYR A 434 7.54 -16.85 17.93
CA TYR A 434 7.64 -15.41 17.72
C TYR A 434 6.32 -14.77 18.09
N ILE A 435 6.38 -13.74 18.92
CA ILE A 435 5.20 -13.01 19.38
C ILE A 435 5.42 -11.55 18.98
N ARG A 436 4.56 -11.09 18.06
CA ARG A 436 4.48 -9.71 17.58
C ARG A 436 3.03 -9.29 17.57
N ILE A 437 2.81 -8.04 17.95
CA ILE A 437 1.63 -7.27 17.53
C ILE A 437 2.16 -6.01 16.85
N GLU A 438 1.33 -5.40 16.03
CA GLU A 438 1.70 -4.17 15.35
C GLU A 438 0.50 -3.25 15.21
N ASP A 439 0.77 -1.98 15.45
CA ASP A 439 -0.21 -0.91 15.35
C ASP A 439 0.35 0.25 14.54
N VAL A 440 -0.54 1.01 13.90
CA VAL A 440 -0.19 2.15 13.06
C VAL A 440 -0.34 3.44 13.85
N ALA A 441 0.77 4.14 14.06
CA ALA A 441 0.80 5.43 14.74
C ALA A 441 0.74 6.59 13.72
N ALA A 442 -0.17 7.53 13.93
CA ALA A 442 -0.19 8.81 13.25
C ALA A 442 0.19 9.93 14.22
N VAL A 443 1.30 10.62 13.99
CA VAL A 443 1.75 11.70 14.86
C VAL A 443 0.82 12.90 14.70
N THR A 444 0.24 13.33 15.81
CA THR A 444 -0.64 14.51 15.89
C THR A 444 0.16 15.72 16.38
N LYS A 445 -0.49 16.89 16.50
CA LYS A 445 0.16 18.10 17.02
C LYS A 445 0.65 17.97 18.47
N THR A 446 0.12 17.03 19.25
CA THR A 446 0.38 16.92 20.70
C THR A 446 0.80 15.52 21.16
N GLY A 447 0.82 14.54 20.27
CA GLY A 447 1.06 13.14 20.62
C GLY A 447 1.00 12.24 19.40
N ALA A 448 0.43 11.05 19.54
CA ALA A 448 0.09 10.16 18.44
C ALA A 448 -1.30 9.57 18.61
N GLU A 449 -1.93 9.28 17.49
CA GLU A 449 -3.14 8.48 17.41
C GLU A 449 -2.77 7.06 16.96
N ASN A 450 -3.33 6.04 17.62
CA ASN A 450 -3.25 4.66 17.15
C ASN A 450 -4.43 4.38 16.21
N LEU A 451 -4.17 4.30 14.91
CA LEU A 451 -5.20 4.11 13.88
C LEU A 451 -5.85 2.72 13.95
N SER A 452 -5.16 1.72 14.51
CA SER A 452 -5.59 0.33 14.64
C SER A 452 -6.06 -0.03 16.06
N ALA A 453 -6.28 0.96 16.94
CA ALA A 453 -6.68 0.73 18.33
C ALA A 453 -8.00 -0.04 18.49
N PHE A 454 -8.86 -0.05 17.46
CA PHE A 454 -10.13 -0.77 17.46
C PHE A 454 -9.97 -2.29 17.21
N VAL A 455 -8.82 -2.74 16.71
CA VAL A 455 -8.55 -4.15 16.44
C VAL A 455 -8.23 -4.86 17.75
N PRO A 456 -8.97 -5.92 18.15
CA PRO A 456 -8.81 -6.60 19.43
C PRO A 456 -7.34 -6.89 19.75
N SER A 457 -6.88 -6.37 20.89
CA SER A 457 -5.54 -6.64 21.43
C SER A 457 -5.56 -7.05 22.90
N SER A 458 -6.71 -7.01 23.57
CA SER A 458 -6.83 -7.58 24.91
C SER A 458 -7.12 -9.08 24.77
N ILE A 459 -6.61 -9.91 25.68
CA ILE A 459 -6.87 -11.36 25.69
C ILE A 459 -8.39 -11.63 25.65
N SER A 460 -9.16 -10.93 26.51
CA SER A 460 -10.61 -11.11 26.57
C SER A 460 -11.31 -10.76 25.25
N ASP A 461 -10.87 -9.69 24.56
CA ASP A 461 -11.51 -9.27 23.31
C ASP A 461 -11.13 -10.20 22.15
N ILE A 462 -9.89 -10.70 22.14
CA ILE A 462 -9.43 -11.69 21.16
C ILE A 462 -10.21 -13.00 21.33
N GLU A 463 -10.25 -13.56 22.54
CA GLU A 463 -10.98 -14.80 22.81
C GLU A 463 -12.49 -14.65 22.54
N LYS A 464 -13.05 -13.47 22.80
CA LYS A 464 -14.44 -13.16 22.43
C LYS A 464 -14.62 -13.16 20.91
N THR A 465 -13.72 -12.52 20.18
CA THR A 465 -13.79 -12.40 18.71
C THR A 465 -13.67 -13.78 18.05
N ILE A 466 -12.76 -14.64 18.50
CA ILE A 466 -12.59 -16.00 17.95
C ILE A 466 -13.84 -16.86 18.15
N LYS A 467 -14.63 -16.61 19.22
CA LYS A 467 -15.89 -17.33 19.48
C LYS A 467 -17.05 -16.88 18.59
N GLU A 468 -16.91 -15.76 17.88
CA GLU A 468 -17.90 -15.34 16.89
C GLU A 468 -17.78 -16.17 15.62
N LYS A 469 -18.90 -16.40 14.92
CA LYS A 469 -18.90 -17.22 13.70
C LYS A 469 -18.17 -16.54 12.56
N GLY A 470 -17.20 -17.23 11.96
CA GLY A 470 -16.47 -16.77 10.77
C GLY A 470 -16.87 -17.45 9.46
N LEU A 471 -16.28 -16.98 8.36
CA LEU A 471 -16.49 -17.50 7.01
C LEU A 471 -16.19 -19.00 6.86
N THR A 472 -15.15 -19.52 7.52
CA THR A 472 -14.80 -20.96 7.41
C THR A 472 -15.82 -21.89 8.07
N GLU A 473 -16.68 -21.37 8.95
CA GLU A 473 -17.84 -22.08 9.48
C GLU A 473 -19.07 -21.93 8.58
N PHE A 474 -19.30 -20.74 8.02
CA PHE A 474 -20.45 -20.47 7.15
C PHE A 474 -20.31 -21.12 5.76
N ARG A 475 -19.07 -21.20 5.26
CA ARG A 475 -18.68 -21.80 3.97
C ARG A 475 -17.47 -22.72 4.19
N PRO A 476 -17.67 -23.90 4.79
CA PRO A 476 -16.57 -24.83 5.00
C PRO A 476 -15.95 -25.23 3.66
N ALA A 477 -14.63 -25.37 3.62
CA ALA A 477 -13.94 -25.83 2.43
C ALA A 477 -14.35 -27.28 2.13
N GLU A 478 -15.07 -27.48 1.03
CA GLU A 478 -15.40 -28.80 0.53
C GLU A 478 -14.31 -29.27 -0.43
N THR A 479 -14.05 -30.58 -0.45
CA THR A 479 -13.28 -31.16 -1.55
C THR A 479 -14.12 -31.05 -2.81
N LEU A 480 -13.67 -30.27 -3.79
CA LEU A 480 -14.39 -30.16 -5.06
C LEU A 480 -14.57 -31.57 -5.66
N PRO A 481 -15.77 -31.95 -6.13
CA PRO A 481 -16.03 -33.25 -6.73
C PRO A 481 -15.47 -33.30 -8.18
N LEU A 482 -14.23 -32.86 -8.36
CA LEU A 482 -13.50 -33.03 -9.60
C LEU A 482 -13.18 -34.52 -9.72
N LYS A 483 -13.85 -35.21 -10.63
CA LYS A 483 -13.45 -36.55 -11.03
C LYS A 483 -11.98 -36.49 -11.43
N LYS A 484 -11.13 -37.26 -10.76
CA LYS A 484 -9.78 -37.54 -11.26
C LYS A 484 -9.97 -38.25 -12.60
N TYR A 485 -9.75 -37.54 -13.70
CA TYR A 485 -9.75 -38.10 -15.05
C TYR A 485 -8.45 -38.84 -15.33
#